data_AF-A0A1Q5Q5T5-F1
#
_entry.id   AF-A0A1Q5Q5T5-F1
#
_cell.length_a   1.000
_cell.length_b   1.000
_cell.length_c   1.000
_cell.angle_alpha   90.00
_cell.angle_beta   90.00
_cell.angle_gamma   90.00
#
_symmetry.space_group_name_H-M   'P 1'
#
loop_
_entity.id
_entity.type
_entity.pdbx_description
1 polymer ?
#
loop_
_entity_poly.entity_id
_entity_poly.type
_entity_poly.pdbx_seq_one_letter_code
_entity_poly.pdbx_strand_id
1 'polypeptide(L)'
;MHGIDQQKIVEVVVDVLTGRAAELDSRALHRLRTGPGGDDPYRERADGAKAYRVAIERNSPSARRLHYWKAGETYEFARVVLHDDMRI
;
A
#
# COMPACT_ATOMS: atom_id res chain seq x y z
N MET A 1 -7.79 -12.43 8.27
CA MET A 1 -8.21 -11.80 7.00
C MET A 1 -9.67 -12.13 6.70
N HIS A 2 -10.60 -11.70 7.56
CA HIS A 2 -12.03 -11.95 7.35
C HIS A 2 -12.68 -10.73 6.72
N GLY A 3 -13.54 -10.93 5.73
CA GLY A 3 -14.33 -9.86 5.11
C GLY A 3 -13.65 -9.07 3.98
N ILE A 4 -12.52 -9.55 3.44
CA ILE A 4 -11.93 -9.01 2.21
C ILE A 4 -11.92 -10.09 1.13
N ASP A 5 -12.31 -9.71 -0.09
CA ASP A 5 -12.21 -10.58 -1.25
C ASP A 5 -10.74 -10.81 -1.62
N GLN A 6 -10.32 -12.09 -1.61
CA GLN A 6 -8.96 -12.48 -1.93
C GLN A 6 -8.58 -12.15 -3.37
N GLN A 7 -9.54 -12.14 -4.29
CA GLN A 7 -9.27 -11.81 -5.69
C GLN A 7 -8.80 -10.36 -5.82
N LYS A 8 -9.40 -9.42 -5.08
CA LYS A 8 -8.96 -8.02 -5.07
C LYS A 8 -7.53 -7.87 -4.56
N ILE A 9 -7.10 -8.70 -3.61
CA ILE A 9 -5.72 -8.68 -3.13
C ILE A 9 -4.77 -9.11 -4.25
N VAL A 10 -5.08 -10.20 -4.94
CA VAL A 10 -4.27 -10.72 -6.05
C VAL A 10 -4.16 -9.68 -7.17
N GLU A 11 -5.27 -9.05 -7.56
CA GLU A 11 -5.30 -7.99 -8.56
C GLU A 11 -4.39 -6.81 -8.18
N VAL A 12 -4.49 -6.34 -6.93
CA VAL A 12 -3.65 -5.24 -6.45
C VAL A 12 -2.18 -5.61 -6.43
N VAL A 13 -1.84 -6.84 -6.02
CA VAL A 13 -0.46 -7.33 -6.03
C VAL A 13 0.09 -7.31 -7.46
N VAL A 14 -0.67 -7.79 -8.44
CA VAL A 14 -0.27 -7.76 -9.86
C VAL A 14 -0.13 -6.33 -10.36
N ASP A 15 -1.07 -5.44 -10.03
CA ASP A 15 -0.98 -4.03 -10.41
C ASP A 15 0.28 -3.35 -9.83
N VAL A 16 0.68 -3.70 -8.60
CA VAL A 16 1.92 -3.18 -8.00
C VAL A 16 3.15 -3.74 -8.71
N LEU A 17 3.22 -5.05 -8.93
CA LEU A 17 4.38 -5.70 -9.56
C LEU A 17 4.60 -5.23 -11.00
N THR A 18 3.51 -4.96 -11.72
CA THR A 18 3.54 -4.53 -13.13
C THR A 18 3.60 -3.01 -13.31
N GLY A 19 3.60 -2.23 -12.23
CA GLY A 19 3.61 -0.76 -12.27
C GLY A 19 2.24 -0.12 -12.56
N ARG A 20 1.22 -0.88 -12.97
CA ARG A 20 -0.16 -0.39 -13.21
C ARG A 20 -0.77 0.36 -12.03
N ALA A 21 -0.37 0.05 -10.80
CA ALA A 21 -0.86 0.76 -9.62
C ALA A 21 -0.58 2.28 -9.63
N ALA A 22 0.44 2.73 -10.37
CA ALA A 22 0.75 4.15 -10.54
C ALA A 22 -0.11 4.83 -11.62
N GLU A 23 -0.71 4.05 -12.53
CA GLU A 23 -1.54 4.53 -13.63
C GLU A 23 -3.03 4.56 -13.28
N LEU A 24 -3.41 3.83 -12.22
CA LEU A 24 -4.79 3.66 -11.80
C LEU A 24 -5.11 4.58 -10.61
N ASP A 25 -5.88 5.64 -10.85
CA ASP A 25 -6.40 6.51 -9.77
C ASP A 25 -7.19 5.73 -8.71
N SER A 26 -7.81 4.62 -9.12
CA SER A 26 -8.52 3.70 -8.22
C SER A 26 -7.60 3.05 -7.17
N ARG A 27 -6.29 3.00 -7.42
CA ARG A 27 -5.30 2.42 -6.52
C ARG A 27 -4.78 3.41 -5.49
N ALA A 28 -4.96 4.72 -5.69
CA ALA A 28 -4.55 5.75 -4.72
C ALA A 28 -3.17 5.46 -4.11
N LEU A 29 -2.19 5.22 -4.98
CA LEU A 29 -0.83 4.84 -4.63
C LEU A 29 -0.12 6.03 -3.97
N HIS A 30 0.37 5.84 -2.75
CA HIS A 30 1.11 6.87 -2.03
C HIS A 30 2.28 6.29 -1.25
N ARG A 31 3.31 7.10 -1.01
CA ARG A 31 4.36 6.79 -0.02
C ARG A 31 3.71 6.72 1.36
N LEU A 32 4.07 5.71 2.15
CA LEU A 32 3.58 5.58 3.51
C LEU A 32 4.35 6.53 4.43
N ARG A 33 3.63 7.38 5.15
CA ARG A 33 4.20 8.31 6.14
C ARG A 33 4.42 7.64 7.49
N THR A 34 5.23 8.22 8.37
CA THR A 34 5.55 7.76 9.73
C THR A 34 4.34 7.87 10.69
N GLY A 35 3.45 8.84 10.44
CA GLY A 35 2.20 9.05 11.16
C GLY A 35 1.05 9.53 10.25
N PRO A 36 -0.11 9.88 10.84
CA PRO A 36 -1.31 10.25 10.09
C PRO A 36 -1.22 11.65 9.45
N GLY A 37 -0.37 12.55 9.98
CA GLY A 37 -0.25 13.94 9.55
C GLY A 37 0.17 14.07 8.09
N GLY A 38 -0.30 15.12 7.41
CA GLY A 38 0.01 15.39 6.00
C GLY A 38 1.51 15.55 5.76
N ASP A 39 2.18 16.23 6.70
CA ASP A 39 3.60 16.58 6.68
C ASP A 39 4.50 15.57 7.39
N ASP A 40 3.93 14.46 7.89
CA ASP A 40 4.73 13.42 8.54
C ASP A 40 5.73 12.81 7.54
N PRO A 41 7.00 12.60 7.94
CA PRO A 41 8.03 12.05 7.06
C PRO A 41 7.62 10.73 6.41
N TYR A 42 8.18 10.41 5.25
CA TYR A 42 7.98 9.10 4.63
C TYR A 42 8.80 8.01 5.33
N ARG A 43 8.25 6.80 5.39
CA ARG A 43 8.95 5.61 5.87
C ARG A 43 9.97 5.15 4.82
N GLU A 44 11.21 5.03 5.27
CA GLU A 44 12.36 4.56 4.50
C GLU A 44 13.26 3.72 5.41
N ARG A 45 13.80 2.61 4.91
CA ARG A 45 14.74 1.74 5.65
C ARG A 45 16.18 2.12 5.30
N ALA A 46 17.12 1.65 6.12
CA ALA A 46 18.55 1.88 5.92
C ALA A 46 19.09 1.28 4.60
N ASP A 47 18.42 0.27 4.04
CA ASP A 47 18.71 -0.33 2.74
C ASP A 47 18.18 0.49 1.54
N GLY A 48 17.59 1.67 1.80
CA GLY A 48 16.97 2.52 0.79
C GLY A 48 15.57 2.07 0.37
N ALA A 49 15.00 1.04 1.02
CA ALA A 49 13.66 0.58 0.71
C ALA A 49 12.61 1.61 1.13
N LYS A 50 11.70 1.91 0.21
CA LYS A 50 10.66 2.91 0.33
C LYS A 50 9.32 2.24 0.62
N ALA A 51 8.65 2.59 1.72
CA ALA A 51 7.31 2.11 2.02
C ALA A 51 6.24 2.81 1.18
N TYR A 52 5.24 2.04 0.76
CA TYR A 52 4.08 2.48 0.01
C TYR A 52 2.79 1.91 0.60
N ARG A 53 1.69 2.61 0.35
CA ARG A 53 0.32 2.16 0.59
C ARG A 53 -0.47 2.27 -0.69
N VAL A 54 -1.27 1.24 -0.98
CA VAL A 54 -2.14 1.18 -2.15
C VAL A 54 -3.52 0.67 -1.74
N ALA A 55 -4.57 1.24 -2.32
CA ALA A 55 -5.95 0.87 -2.05
C ALA A 55 -6.29 -0.49 -2.66
N ILE A 56 -6.83 -1.38 -1.83
CA ILE A 56 -7.54 -2.58 -2.27
C ILE A 56 -9.02 -2.27 -2.41
N GLU A 57 -9.55 -1.47 -1.48
CA GLU A 57 -10.93 -1.01 -1.47
C GLU A 57 -10.98 0.52 -1.33
N ARG A 58 -12.07 1.11 -1.82
CA ARG A 58 -12.34 2.54 -1.73
C ARG A 58 -13.79 2.77 -1.36
N ASN A 59 -14.05 3.93 -0.75
CA ASN A 59 -15.40 4.43 -0.43
C ASN A 59 -16.23 3.47 0.45
N SER A 60 -15.57 2.66 1.27
CA SER A 60 -16.20 1.79 2.26
C SER A 60 -15.67 2.10 3.67
N PRO A 61 -16.52 2.00 4.71
CA PRO A 61 -16.04 1.94 6.08
C PRO A 61 -15.03 0.80 6.20
N SER A 62 -13.91 1.03 6.89
CA SER A 62 -12.85 0.03 7.05
C SER A 62 -12.16 -0.40 5.73
N ALA A 63 -12.17 0.47 4.70
CA ALA A 63 -11.49 0.23 3.43
C ALA A 63 -10.06 -0.26 3.64
N ARG A 64 -9.70 -1.32 2.92
CA ARG A 64 -8.41 -2.00 3.06
C ARG A 64 -7.35 -1.45 2.12
N ARG A 65 -6.11 -1.45 2.60
CA ARG A 65 -4.90 -1.09 1.85
C ARG A 65 -3.84 -2.17 1.98
N LEU A 66 -3.06 -2.36 0.92
CA LEU A 66 -1.83 -3.13 0.95
C LEU A 66 -0.67 -2.18 1.27
N HIS A 67 0.13 -2.55 2.26
CA HIS A 67 1.40 -1.91 2.57
C HIS A 67 2.54 -2.78 2.07
N TYR A 68 3.54 -2.16 1.45
CA TYR A 68 4.70 -2.86 0.90
C TYR A 68 5.94 -1.96 0.88
N TRP A 69 7.11 -2.59 0.81
CA TRP A 69 8.38 -1.93 0.56
C TRP A 69 8.81 -2.13 -0.89
N LYS A 70 9.48 -1.11 -1.46
CA LYS A 70 10.12 -1.19 -2.76
C LYS A 70 11.56 -0.71 -2.68
N ALA A 71 12.49 -1.50 -3.19
CA ALA A 71 13.90 -1.16 -3.32
C ALA A 71 14.37 -1.56 -4.74
N GLY A 72 14.57 -0.58 -5.63
CA GLY A 72 14.80 -0.85 -7.04
C GLY A 72 13.65 -1.64 -7.66
N GLU A 73 13.95 -2.84 -8.16
CA GLU A 73 12.98 -3.79 -8.75
C GLU A 73 12.43 -4.80 -7.73
N THR A 74 12.93 -4.79 -6.49
CA THR A 74 12.49 -5.70 -5.45
C THR A 74 11.26 -5.15 -4.73
N TYR A 75 10.26 -6.00 -4.55
CA TYR A 75 9.04 -5.71 -3.80
C TYR A 75 8.91 -6.66 -2.61
N GLU A 76 8.55 -6.11 -1.45
CA GLU A 76 8.29 -6.87 -0.23
C GLU A 76 6.88 -6.51 0.27
N PHE A 77 5.94 -7.44 0.10
CA PHE A 77 4.56 -7.26 0.57
C PHE A 77 4.49 -7.50 2.08
N ALA A 78 4.17 -6.46 2.83
CA ALA A 78 4.20 -6.52 4.28
C ALA A 78 2.86 -7.00 4.86
N ARG A 79 1.75 -6.32 4.52
CA ARG A 79 0.45 -6.55 5.19
C ARG A 79 -0.74 -5.87 4.51
N VAL A 80 -1.91 -6.46 4.71
CA VAL A 80 -3.22 -5.89 4.35
C VAL A 80 -3.89 -5.31 5.60
N VAL A 81 -4.17 -4.02 5.60
CA VAL A 81 -4.61 -3.25 6.77
C VAL A 81 -5.74 -2.29 6.48
N LEU A 82 -6.33 -1.72 7.52
CA LEU A 82 -7.30 -0.62 7.40
C LEU A 82 -6.63 0.65 6.89
N HIS A 83 -7.39 1.52 6.23
CA HIS A 83 -6.81 2.69 5.57
C HIS A 83 -6.06 3.63 6.52
N ASP A 84 -6.47 3.75 7.79
CA ASP A 84 -5.81 4.66 8.75
C ASP A 84 -4.61 4.06 9.47
N ASP A 85 -4.34 2.76 9.30
CA ASP A 85 -3.16 2.18 9.92
C ASP A 85 -1.93 2.69 9.19
N MET A 86 -1.04 3.38 9.91
CA MET A 86 0.19 3.91 9.34
C MET A 86 1.38 2.98 9.54
N ARG A 87 1.27 1.92 10.33
CA ARG A 87 2.37 0.98 10.56
C ARG A 87 2.64 0.12 9.33
N ILE A 88 3.84 -0.43 9.25
CA ILE A 88 4.26 -1.37 8.21
C ILE A 88 5.12 -2.45 8.82
#